data_AF-A0A1G8Z4B5-F1
#
_entry.id   AF-A0A1G8Z4B5-F1
#
_cell.length_a   1.000
_cell.length_b   1.000
_cell.length_c   1.000
_cell.angle_alpha   90.00
_cell.angle_beta   90.00
_cell.angle_gamma   90.00
#
_symmetry.space_group_name_H-M   'P 1'
#
loop_
_entity.id
_entity.type
_entity.pdbx_description
1 polymer ?
#
loop_
_entity_poly.entity_id
_entity_poly.type
_entity_poly.pdbx_seq_one_letter_code
_entity_poly.pdbx_strand_id
1 'polypeptide(L)'
;MALESPSVVDENSDLEADTGGSNPQGANMDPTVRCSTCGREWQLTYELEELHAGNRAIEQFALDHHRHTGHYPDNVSPWTATCRACPAEELYLEERPAMRFGRTHARHTDHEVVVTGPDGEQETVEGAHVTHTDR
;
A
#
# COMPACT_ATOMS: atom_id res chain seq x y z
N MET A 1 -49.85 62.70 -2.19
CA MET A 1 -48.47 62.49 -1.69
C MET A 1 -48.58 62.25 -0.20
N ALA A 2 -48.59 60.98 0.21
CA ALA A 2 -48.73 60.57 1.59
C ALA A 2 -48.04 59.22 1.79
N LEU A 3 -47.57 59.02 3.02
CA LEU A 3 -47.11 57.79 3.66
C LEU A 3 -45.62 57.44 3.47
N GLU A 4 -44.82 58.08 4.31
CA GLU A 4 -44.04 57.43 5.39
C GLU A 4 -43.61 55.97 5.15
N SER A 5 -42.30 55.72 5.21
CA SER A 5 -41.75 54.40 5.52
C SER A 5 -40.52 54.57 6.42
N PRO A 6 -40.48 53.90 7.59
CA PRO A 6 -39.47 54.11 8.61
C PRO A 6 -38.19 53.29 8.41
N SER A 7 -37.12 53.84 9.00
CA SER A 7 -35.83 53.27 9.40
C SER A 7 -35.69 51.74 9.30
N VAL A 8 -34.74 51.29 8.47
CA VAL A 8 -34.15 49.96 8.63
C VAL A 8 -33.06 50.06 9.70
N VAL A 9 -33.19 49.24 10.74
CA VAL A 9 -32.22 49.09 11.82
C VAL A 9 -31.03 48.30 11.31
N ASP A 10 -29.84 48.77 11.65
CA ASP A 10 -28.58 48.07 11.50
C ASP A 10 -28.38 47.22 12.77
N GLU A 11 -28.64 45.92 12.68
CA GLU A 11 -28.36 44.94 13.73
C GLU A 11 -27.60 43.77 13.10
N ASN A 12 -26.36 44.05 12.70
CA ASN A 12 -25.35 43.01 12.45
C ASN A 12 -24.41 42.96 13.66
N SER A 13 -24.85 42.32 14.74
CA SER A 13 -23.98 41.93 15.84
C SER A 13 -24.65 40.80 16.61
N ASP A 14 -24.41 39.57 16.18
CA ASP A 14 -24.34 38.41 17.07
C ASP A 14 -23.47 37.34 16.40
N LEU A 15 -22.17 37.46 16.69
CA LEU A 15 -21.18 36.40 16.52
C LEU A 15 -21.24 35.51 17.77
N GLU A 16 -22.01 34.43 17.75
CA GLU A 16 -21.87 33.28 18.65
C GLU A 16 -22.21 32.05 17.78
N ALA A 17 -21.22 31.38 17.19
CA ALA A 17 -20.55 30.20 17.75
C ALA A 17 -21.45 28.94 17.80
N ASP A 18 -20.86 27.83 17.34
CA ASP A 18 -21.34 26.45 17.53
C ASP A 18 -22.55 26.04 16.66
N THR A 19 -22.47 25.07 15.76
CA THR A 19 -21.66 23.87 15.75
C THR A 19 -21.32 23.54 14.30
N GLY A 20 -20.02 23.58 13.97
CA GLY A 20 -19.52 23.03 12.73
C GLY A 20 -20.08 21.62 12.56
N GLY A 21 -20.71 21.38 11.41
CA GLY A 21 -21.45 20.16 11.13
C GLY A 21 -20.66 18.92 11.55
N SER A 22 -21.10 18.30 12.64
CA SER A 22 -20.78 16.90 12.87
C SER A 22 -21.56 16.14 11.81
N ASN A 23 -20.93 15.95 10.66
CA ASN A 23 -21.30 14.93 9.69
C ASN A 23 -20.72 13.62 10.24
N PRO A 24 -21.47 12.78 10.99
CA PRO A 24 -21.03 11.42 11.14
C PRO A 24 -21.25 10.75 9.78
N GLN A 25 -20.36 9.84 9.36
CA GLN A 25 -20.44 9.10 8.09
C GLN A 25 -19.81 9.77 6.84
N GLY A 26 -18.57 10.20 7.01
CA GLY A 26 -17.52 9.86 6.05
C GLY A 26 -16.38 9.23 6.84
N ALA A 27 -16.56 8.01 7.34
CA ALA A 27 -15.43 7.32 7.97
C ALA A 27 -14.39 7.12 6.87
N ASN A 28 -13.32 7.93 6.89
CA ASN A 28 -12.07 7.56 6.25
C ASN A 28 -11.67 6.24 6.94
N MET A 29 -12.06 5.12 6.32
CA MET A 29 -11.72 3.78 6.79
C MET A 29 -10.29 3.53 6.37
N ASP A 30 -9.37 4.27 6.98
CA ASP A 30 -7.97 4.07 6.75
C ASP A 30 -7.64 2.64 7.20
N PRO A 31 -6.94 1.87 6.36
CA PRO A 31 -6.61 0.50 6.69
C PRO A 31 -5.80 0.48 7.98
N THR A 32 -6.11 -0.50 8.81
CA THR A 32 -5.43 -0.71 10.08
C THR A 32 -4.60 -1.97 10.00
N VAL A 33 -3.34 -1.88 10.41
CA VAL A 33 -2.39 -2.99 10.44
C VAL A 33 -1.99 -3.26 11.88
N ARG A 34 -2.00 -4.54 12.27
CA ARG A 34 -1.59 -4.99 13.60
C ARG A 34 -0.36 -5.86 13.49
N CYS A 35 0.54 -5.78 14.46
CA CYS A 35 1.66 -6.70 14.61
C CYS A 35 1.69 -7.23 16.04
N SER A 36 1.32 -8.50 16.20
CA SER A 36 1.32 -9.21 17.48
C SER A 36 2.73 -9.36 18.06
N THR A 37 3.75 -9.55 17.23
CA THR A 37 5.16 -9.61 17.65
C THR A 37 5.64 -8.31 18.29
N CYS A 38 5.20 -7.16 17.75
CA CYS A 38 5.50 -5.83 18.30
C CYS A 38 4.51 -5.39 19.39
N GLY A 39 3.36 -6.06 19.52
CA GLY A 39 2.27 -5.68 20.42
C GLY A 39 1.62 -4.33 20.09
N ARG A 40 1.58 -3.95 18.81
CA ARG A 40 1.10 -2.62 18.37
C ARG A 40 0.18 -2.71 17.15
N GLU A 41 -0.60 -1.66 16.98
CA GLU A 41 -1.52 -1.46 15.87
C GLU A 41 -1.36 -0.03 15.32
N TRP A 42 -1.48 0.12 14.01
CA TRP A 42 -1.28 1.39 13.29
C TRP A 42 -2.44 1.61 12.31
N GLN A 43 -2.97 2.83 12.31
CA GLN A 43 -3.81 3.33 11.22
C GLN A 43 -2.91 3.90 10.15
N LEU A 44 -3.14 3.54 8.89
CA LEU A 44 -2.27 3.91 7.77
C LEU A 44 -2.58 5.29 7.15
N THR A 45 -3.07 6.23 7.96
CA THR A 45 -3.37 7.60 7.53
C THR A 45 -2.12 8.28 6.96
N TYR A 46 -0.96 8.08 7.59
CA TYR A 46 0.31 8.64 7.13
C TYR A 46 0.70 8.11 5.74
N GLU A 47 0.65 6.80 5.53
CA GLU A 47 0.97 6.17 4.26
C GLU A 47 0.01 6.61 3.15
N LEU A 48 -1.27 6.79 3.47
CA LEU A 48 -2.28 7.22 2.52
C LEU A 48 -2.19 8.71 2.16
N GLU A 49 -2.13 9.57 3.16
CA GLU A 49 -2.24 11.02 2.98
C GLU A 49 -0.89 11.67 2.69
N GLU A 50 0.17 11.29 3.41
CA GLU A 50 1.48 11.93 3.28
C GLU A 50 2.33 11.25 2.20
N LEU A 51 2.38 9.91 2.20
CA LEU A 51 3.16 9.15 1.20
C LEU A 51 2.39 8.89 -0.10
N HIS A 52 1.10 9.23 -0.14
CA HIS A 52 0.23 9.04 -1.31
C HIS A 52 0.26 7.59 -1.85
N ALA A 53 0.45 6.61 -0.96
CA ALA A 53 0.61 5.21 -1.34
C ALA A 53 -0.69 4.60 -1.91
N GLY A 54 -1.84 5.22 -1.60
CA GLY A 54 -3.16 4.77 -2.04
C GLY A 54 -3.39 3.28 -1.74
N ASN A 55 -3.79 2.51 -2.76
CA ASN A 55 -4.06 1.07 -2.62
C ASN A 55 -2.84 0.23 -2.20
N ARG A 56 -1.63 0.81 -2.19
CA ARG A 56 -0.37 0.14 -1.83
C ARG A 56 0.12 0.47 -0.42
N ALA A 57 -0.66 1.22 0.37
CA ALA A 57 -0.29 1.63 1.73
C ALA A 57 0.08 0.42 2.63
N ILE A 58 -0.74 -0.63 2.63
CA ILE A 58 -0.47 -1.85 3.42
C ILE A 58 0.85 -2.51 2.98
N GLU A 59 1.11 -2.57 1.68
CA GLU A 59 2.33 -3.18 1.16
C GLU A 59 3.58 -2.40 1.50
N GLN A 60 3.53 -1.08 1.32
CA GLN A 60 4.64 -0.23 1.70
C GLN A 60 4.92 -0.32 3.20
N PHE A 61 3.89 -0.25 4.03
CA PHE A 61 4.02 -0.41 5.48
C PHE A 61 4.62 -1.78 5.83
N ALA A 62 4.10 -2.87 5.27
CA ALA A 62 4.56 -4.21 5.60
C ALA A 62 6.02 -4.47 5.20
N LEU A 63 6.42 -4.02 4.00
CA LEU A 63 7.80 -4.15 3.53
C LEU A 63 8.77 -3.29 4.36
N ASP A 64 8.36 -2.07 4.71
CA ASP A 64 9.17 -1.20 5.56
C ASP A 64 9.29 -1.73 6.99
N HIS A 65 8.17 -2.18 7.58
CA HIS A 65 8.14 -2.81 8.88
C HIS A 65 9.04 -4.05 8.92
N HIS A 66 8.99 -4.91 7.91
CA HIS A 66 9.89 -6.07 7.79
C HIS A 66 11.36 -5.65 7.69
N ARG A 67 11.70 -4.62 6.90
CA ARG A 67 13.08 -4.12 6.78
C ARG A 67 13.63 -3.58 8.09
N HIS A 68 12.80 -2.98 8.94
CA HIS A 68 13.22 -2.41 10.22
C HIS A 68 13.15 -3.40 11.38
N THR A 69 12.25 -4.40 11.34
CA THR A 69 11.96 -5.28 12.47
C THR A 69 12.26 -6.76 12.24
N GLY A 70 12.54 -7.15 10.99
CA GLY A 70 12.84 -8.53 10.59
C GLY A 70 11.62 -9.47 10.58
N HIS A 71 10.40 -8.95 10.73
CA HIS A 71 9.17 -9.75 10.67
C HIS A 71 8.04 -8.97 9.98
N TYR A 72 7.05 -9.67 9.44
CA TYR A 72 5.87 -9.05 8.87
C TYR A 72 4.78 -8.76 9.92
N PRO A 73 3.89 -7.78 9.67
CA PRO A 73 2.66 -7.62 10.45
C PRO A 73 1.74 -8.85 10.36
N ASP A 74 0.75 -8.91 11.24
CA ASP A 74 -0.21 -10.00 11.30
C ASP A 74 -0.95 -10.16 9.96
N ASN A 75 -1.17 -11.42 9.55
CA ASN A 75 -1.84 -11.78 8.30
C ASN A 75 -1.16 -11.26 7.03
N VAL A 76 0.08 -10.79 7.12
CA VAL A 76 0.90 -10.45 5.96
C VAL A 76 1.98 -11.51 5.80
N SER A 77 1.89 -12.24 4.69
CA SER A 77 2.90 -13.18 4.25
C SER A 77 3.25 -12.80 2.81
N PRO A 78 4.53 -12.55 2.49
CA PRO A 78 4.90 -12.11 1.16
C PRO A 78 4.96 -13.27 0.17
N TRP A 79 4.82 -12.94 -1.10
CA TRP A 79 5.40 -13.67 -2.22
C TRP A 79 6.88 -13.36 -2.31
N THR A 80 7.69 -14.39 -2.50
CA THR A 80 9.14 -14.30 -2.55
C THR A 80 9.62 -14.75 -3.91
N ALA A 81 10.41 -13.91 -4.61
CA ALA A 81 11.03 -14.27 -5.88
C ALA A 81 12.54 -14.41 -5.68
N THR A 82 13.01 -15.66 -5.69
CA THR A 82 14.42 -16.01 -5.43
C THR A 82 15.06 -16.51 -6.71
N CYS A 83 16.04 -15.79 -7.22
CA CYS A 83 16.86 -16.24 -8.33
C CYS A 83 17.90 -17.24 -7.84
N ARG A 84 18.04 -18.41 -8.48
CA ARG A 84 19.00 -19.44 -8.04
C ARG A 84 20.46 -19.06 -8.26
N ALA A 85 20.72 -18.04 -9.08
CA ALA A 85 22.07 -17.59 -9.43
C ALA A 85 22.46 -16.23 -8.82
N CYS A 86 21.49 -15.43 -8.37
CA CYS A 86 21.74 -14.12 -7.78
C CYS A 86 21.63 -14.17 -6.25
N PRO A 87 22.41 -13.35 -5.53
CA PRO A 87 22.32 -13.28 -4.06
C PRO A 87 21.10 -12.50 -3.56
N ALA A 88 20.39 -11.80 -4.44
CA ALA A 88 19.26 -10.95 -4.09
C ALA A 88 17.93 -11.71 -4.22
N GLU A 89 17.05 -11.46 -3.25
CA GLU A 89 15.68 -11.94 -3.20
C GLU A 89 14.73 -10.74 -3.17
N GLU A 90 13.64 -10.82 -3.93
CA GLU A 90 12.63 -9.77 -4.01
C GLU A 90 11.33 -10.20 -3.35
N LEU A 91 10.71 -9.30 -2.60
CA LEU A 91 9.51 -9.56 -1.79
C LEU A 91 8.34 -8.71 -2.31
N TYR A 92 7.18 -9.34 -2.45
CA TYR A 92 5.94 -8.73 -2.95
C TYR A 92 4.76 -9.14 -2.07
N LEU A 93 3.71 -8.32 -1.95
CA LEU A 93 2.48 -8.76 -1.27
C LEU A 93 1.45 -9.40 -2.20
N GLU A 94 1.73 -9.44 -3.50
CA GLU A 94 0.84 -10.03 -4.51
C GLU A 94 1.62 -10.94 -5.45
N GLU A 95 0.97 -12.01 -5.90
CA GLU A 95 1.52 -12.99 -6.84
C GLU A 95 1.93 -12.35 -8.16
N ARG A 96 1.06 -11.52 -8.74
CA ARG A 96 1.24 -10.99 -10.10
C ARG A 96 2.52 -10.15 -10.22
N PRO A 97 2.82 -9.21 -9.31
CA PRO A 97 4.12 -8.54 -9.27
C PRO A 97 5.32 -9.49 -9.16
N ALA A 98 5.25 -10.50 -8.28
CA ALA A 98 6.33 -11.47 -8.10
C ALA A 98 6.59 -12.28 -9.37
N MET A 99 5.53 -12.79 -9.98
CA MET A 99 5.58 -13.54 -11.24
C MET A 99 6.08 -12.68 -12.40
N ARG A 100 5.66 -11.41 -12.47
CA ARG A 100 6.15 -10.46 -13.47
C ARG A 100 7.65 -10.24 -13.32
N PHE A 101 8.14 -10.02 -12.10
CA PHE A 101 9.55 -9.90 -11.82
C PHE A 101 10.31 -11.15 -12.27
N GLY A 102 9.87 -12.34 -11.85
CA GLY A 102 10.51 -13.61 -12.22
C GLY A 102 10.65 -13.77 -13.73
N ARG A 103 9.56 -13.52 -14.48
CA ARG A 103 9.56 -13.60 -15.96
C ARG A 103 10.48 -12.57 -16.61
N THR A 104 10.49 -11.34 -16.11
CA THR A 104 11.36 -10.29 -16.64
C THR A 104 12.83 -10.58 -16.34
N HIS A 105 13.14 -11.02 -15.12
CA HIS A 105 14.48 -11.35 -14.69
C HIS A 105 15.04 -12.53 -15.49
N ALA A 106 14.28 -13.63 -15.56
CA ALA A 106 14.65 -14.82 -16.31
C ALA A 106 14.89 -14.51 -17.79
N ARG A 107 14.06 -13.68 -18.43
CA ARG A 107 14.28 -13.22 -19.82
C ARG A 107 15.58 -12.43 -20.01
N HIS A 108 16.00 -11.64 -19.03
CA HIS A 108 17.18 -10.76 -19.20
C HIS A 108 18.49 -11.43 -18.80
N THR A 109 18.42 -12.47 -17.97
CA THR A 109 19.60 -13.09 -17.35
C THR A 109 19.77 -14.55 -17.73
N ASP A 110 18.75 -15.15 -18.34
CA ASP A 110 18.62 -16.60 -18.51
C ASP A 110 18.69 -17.39 -17.20
N HIS A 111 18.57 -16.72 -16.05
CA HIS A 111 18.55 -17.36 -14.75
C HIS A 111 17.16 -17.93 -14.44
N GLU A 112 17.17 -19.02 -13.71
CA GLU A 112 15.97 -19.60 -13.13
C GLU A 112 15.57 -18.86 -11.86
N VAL A 113 14.30 -18.48 -11.78
CA VAL A 113 13.70 -17.80 -10.63
C VAL A 113 12.60 -18.66 -10.04
N VAL A 114 12.67 -18.92 -8.73
CA VAL A 114 11.61 -19.60 -7.99
C VAL A 114 10.75 -18.54 -7.31
N VAL A 115 9.46 -18.53 -7.61
CA VAL A 115 8.47 -17.68 -6.96
C VAL A 115 7.72 -18.52 -5.93
N THR A 116 7.81 -18.16 -4.65
CA THR A 116 7.17 -18.86 -3.53
C THR A 116 6.03 -18.00 -2.97
N GLY A 117 4.84 -18.55 -2.86
CA GLY A 117 3.68 -17.89 -2.26
C GLY A 117 3.60 -18.04 -0.74
N PRO A 118 2.66 -17.31 -0.10
CA PRO A 118 2.40 -17.36 1.34
C PRO A 118 2.19 -18.76 1.91
N ASP A 119 1.55 -19.63 1.13
CA ASP A 119 1.21 -21.00 1.52
C ASP A 119 2.34 -21.99 1.22
N GLY A 120 3.49 -21.51 0.74
CA GLY A 120 4.65 -22.31 0.34
C GLY A 120 4.55 -22.92 -1.07
N GLU A 121 3.48 -22.62 -1.82
CA GLU A 121 3.37 -22.98 -3.23
C GLU A 121 4.51 -22.33 -4.03
N GLN A 122 5.11 -23.09 -4.94
CA GLN A 122 6.26 -22.64 -5.72
C GLN A 122 5.98 -22.76 -7.22
N GLU A 123 6.24 -21.69 -7.95
CA GLU A 123 6.32 -21.68 -9.40
C GLU A 123 7.76 -21.37 -9.84
N THR A 124 8.30 -22.21 -10.72
CA THR A 124 9.62 -21.99 -11.32
C THR A 124 9.46 -21.27 -12.66
N VAL A 125 10.18 -20.16 -12.81
CA VAL A 125 10.23 -19.37 -14.04
C VAL A 125 11.62 -19.50 -14.66
N GLU A 126 11.67 -20.11 -15.84
CA GLU A 126 12.89 -20.34 -16.58
C GLU A 126 13.19 -19.20 -17.56
N GLY A 127 14.48 -18.98 -17.82
CA GLY A 127 14.94 -18.13 -18.90
C GLY A 127 14.55 -18.72 -20.24
N ALA A 128 14.26 -17.86 -21.22
CA ALA A 128 14.04 -18.32 -22.58
C ALA A 128 15.41 -18.70 -23.16
N HIS A 129 15.86 -19.95 -22.91
CA HIS A 129 17.07 -20.52 -23.47
C HIS A 129 17.12 -20.23 -24.98
N VAL A 130 17.93 -19.23 -25.37
CA VAL A 130 18.23 -19.00 -26.77
C VAL A 130 19.21 -20.09 -27.18
N THR A 131 18.71 -21.17 -27.77
CA THR A 131 19.58 -22.19 -28.36
C THR A 131 20.34 -21.55 -29.52
N HIS A 132 21.58 -21.15 -29.26
CA HIS A 132 22.49 -20.66 -30.29
C HIS A 132 22.87 -21.84 -31.18
N THR A 133 22.10 -22.07 -32.24
CA THR A 133 22.49 -23.01 -33.30
C THR A 133 23.45 -22.25 -34.22
N ASP A 134 24.76 -22.40 -33.96
CA ASP A 134 25.84 -21.94 -34.83
C ASP A 134 25.69 -22.58 -36.23
N ARG A 135 25.82 -21.76 -37.29
CA ARG A 135 25.79 -22.16 -38.70
C ARG A 135 27.09 -21.77 -39.39
#